data_AF-A6IZ60-F1
#
_entry.id   AF-A6IZ60-F1
#
_cell.length_a   1.000
_cell.length_b   1.000
_cell.length_c   1.000
_cell.angle_alpha   90.00
_cell.angle_beta   90.00
_cell.angle_gamma   90.00
#
_symmetry.space_group_name_H-M   'P 1'
#
loop_
_entity.id
_entity.type
_entity.pdbx_description
1 polymer ?
#
loop_
_entity_poly.entity_id
_entity_poly.type
_entity_poly.pdbx_seq_one_letter_code
_entity_poly.pdbx_strand_id
1 'polypeptide(L)'
;MKMESIERKVSVREHGLLEETTRKKKATTEYAFGFPITQEQEESEGDFLKDSDKNLAQKFKVYDTCLKDVQNILMYWDRKQGMMVPHTGPDEIPHEVDDQRQAPSGGGGRKGRKDRERERLEKERAEKERLEREKAERERLEKLRAMEERSDGEGEGEEEHEGKKDLGVPFINIQTPDFEGISWKQALESDKLPKGDQAQEEQPSPPAKGSKQKSKDKTEQARETQKDKRRTYSGRKGLSGGASGNLAPMSDIDQNNFDGEHSQEKFIRLNHFRWIVPPNGEVTLRMHFSSFDVGNYDQTFNFELLGTRRQYQLYCRGVCTYPYICKDPKIVYPQRKKDMKLKEVVVKKYVVSMDKFYFGPLLCGKSRDKYKSSLYPDNMETLTILNDSPMVVEAYFCFQHDVKASTYFLEPVNMTLKPNEKQILNVWAYPTAVGVFEDSIVCCIKENPEPAIFKICCQGIRPEIEVEPRQLHFDRLLLHRKESKSLVLRNVTSLPVAWRISSLEHLGEDFTVSMMQGTMLPKGEFGLQVHFQPSKPVNIKKAIRIEVLDAENLVGVVQIENILIFAESYDIALDITFPKGTEGGLDFGTLRVLEEVKQPLQLKNRGKYEIIF
;
A
#
# COMPACT_ATOMS: atom_id res chain seq x y z
N MET A 1 -62.07 -4.99 45.33
CA MET A 1 -62.00 -6.09 44.35
C MET A 1 -60.62 -6.73 44.47
N LYS A 2 -60.60 -8.06 44.55
CA LYS A 2 -59.55 -9.01 44.99
C LYS A 2 -58.14 -8.74 44.41
N MET A 3 -57.06 -8.66 45.19
CA MET A 3 -56.31 -9.65 46.02
C MET A 3 -55.17 -10.38 45.27
N GLU A 4 -53.97 -9.81 45.37
CA GLU A 4 -52.71 -10.35 45.94
C GLU A 4 -52.43 -11.89 46.01
N SER A 5 -51.14 -12.20 45.79
CA SER A 5 -50.25 -13.16 46.53
C SER A 5 -50.02 -14.64 46.13
N ILE A 6 -48.70 -14.97 46.02
CA ILE A 6 -47.92 -16.01 46.76
C ILE A 6 -47.67 -17.43 46.17
N GLU A 7 -46.37 -17.66 45.90
CA GLU A 7 -45.44 -18.76 46.26
C GLU A 7 -45.71 -20.28 46.11
N ARG A 8 -44.59 -20.94 45.70
CA ARG A 8 -43.98 -22.23 46.16
C ARG A 8 -44.64 -23.57 45.75
N LYS A 9 -43.83 -24.47 45.16
CA LYS A 9 -43.21 -25.61 45.88
C LYS A 9 -42.24 -26.45 45.03
N VAL A 10 -41.33 -27.07 45.77
CA VAL A 10 -40.19 -27.95 45.45
C VAL A 10 -40.61 -29.44 45.52
N SER A 11 -39.92 -30.32 44.77
CA SER A 11 -39.61 -31.74 45.12
C SER A 11 -38.51 -32.25 44.16
N VAL A 12 -37.25 -32.60 44.53
CA VAL A 12 -36.74 -33.78 45.31
C VAL A 12 -37.05 -35.09 44.53
N ARG A 13 -36.14 -36.02 44.13
CA ARG A 13 -34.83 -36.56 44.59
C ARG A 13 -34.27 -37.51 43.48
N GLU A 14 -32.97 -37.55 43.18
CA GLU A 14 -31.90 -38.54 43.55
C GLU A 14 -31.72 -39.83 42.72
N HIS A 15 -30.43 -40.18 42.57
CA HIS A 15 -29.78 -41.45 42.19
C HIS A 15 -29.98 -41.97 40.74
N GLY A 16 -28.96 -42.43 40.01
CA GLY A 16 -27.56 -42.69 40.27
C GLY A 16 -26.98 -43.61 39.18
N LEU A 17 -25.66 -43.73 39.16
CA LEU A 17 -24.79 -44.73 38.52
C LEU A 17 -24.24 -44.51 37.09
N LEU A 18 -22.90 -44.54 37.09
CA LEU A 18 -21.94 -44.93 36.04
C LEU A 18 -22.44 -46.03 35.09
N GLU A 19 -22.10 -45.92 33.81
CA GLU A 19 -21.09 -46.80 33.19
C GLU A 19 -20.60 -46.24 31.84
N GLU A 20 -19.27 -46.23 31.69
CA GLU A 20 -18.60 -46.13 30.39
C GLU A 20 -18.95 -47.34 29.53
N THR A 21 -19.12 -47.15 28.22
CA THR A 21 -18.50 -48.06 27.25
C THR A 21 -18.42 -47.43 25.87
N THR A 22 -17.18 -47.35 25.40
CA THR A 22 -16.76 -47.24 24.01
C THR A 22 -17.47 -48.23 23.08
N ARG A 23 -17.85 -47.81 21.87
CA ARG A 23 -17.32 -48.36 20.59
C ARG A 23 -18.02 -47.79 19.35
N LYS A 24 -17.17 -47.39 18.40
CA LYS A 24 -17.45 -47.15 16.98
C LYS A 24 -18.15 -48.36 16.34
N LYS A 25 -19.14 -48.12 15.47
CA LYS A 25 -19.09 -48.50 14.05
C LYS A 25 -20.31 -48.00 13.26
N LYS A 26 -20.01 -47.48 12.07
CA LYS A 26 -20.91 -47.12 10.98
C LYS A 26 -21.70 -48.34 10.48
N ALA A 27 -22.96 -48.13 10.13
CA ALA A 27 -23.56 -48.71 8.93
C ALA A 27 -24.78 -47.86 8.49
N THR A 28 -24.89 -47.77 7.18
CA THR A 28 -25.70 -46.91 6.32
C THR A 28 -27.16 -47.39 6.21
N THR A 29 -28.09 -46.48 5.90
CA THR A 29 -29.00 -46.54 4.71
C THR A 29 -30.32 -45.77 4.92
N GLU A 30 -30.41 -44.68 4.15
CA GLU A 30 -31.54 -44.10 3.37
C GLU A 30 -32.97 -44.03 3.94
N TYR A 31 -33.53 -42.81 3.87
CA TYR A 31 -34.74 -42.54 3.08
C TYR A 31 -34.60 -41.19 2.36
N ALA A 32 -34.86 -41.21 1.05
CA ALA A 32 -34.72 -40.13 0.09
C ALA A 32 -36.02 -39.32 -0.05
N PHE A 33 -35.87 -38.05 -0.47
CA PHE A 33 -36.67 -37.43 -1.54
C PHE A 33 -35.88 -36.25 -2.16
N GLY A 34 -35.31 -36.46 -3.36
CA GLY A 34 -35.01 -35.42 -4.35
C GLY A 34 -36.21 -35.23 -5.29
N PHE A 35 -36.22 -34.45 -6.39
CA PHE A 35 -35.24 -33.83 -7.31
C PHE A 35 -36.09 -32.90 -8.27
N PRO A 36 -35.56 -32.14 -9.28
CA PRO A 36 -34.27 -32.28 -9.95
C PRO A 36 -33.40 -31.02 -10.16
N ILE A 37 -32.10 -31.32 -10.31
CA ILE A 37 -31.03 -30.50 -10.89
C ILE A 37 -30.79 -31.04 -12.30
N THR A 38 -30.56 -30.15 -13.26
CA THR A 38 -30.02 -30.50 -14.58
C THR A 38 -28.49 -30.35 -14.54
N GLN A 39 -27.77 -31.45 -14.74
CA GLN A 39 -26.33 -31.50 -14.99
C GLN A 39 -26.06 -31.20 -16.46
N GLU A 40 -25.09 -30.33 -16.76
CA GLU A 40 -24.09 -30.57 -17.81
C GLU A 40 -22.73 -29.99 -17.37
N GLN A 41 -21.67 -30.77 -17.64
CA GLN A 41 -20.24 -30.41 -17.70
C GLN A 41 -19.44 -30.22 -16.39
N GLU A 42 -18.92 -31.32 -15.83
CA GLU A 42 -17.93 -31.31 -14.74
C GLU A 42 -16.85 -32.42 -14.89
N GLU A 43 -16.41 -32.71 -16.13
CA GLU A 43 -15.25 -33.61 -16.39
C GLU A 43 -14.00 -32.88 -16.91
N SER A 44 -14.03 -31.55 -17.03
CA SER A 44 -12.91 -30.78 -17.61
C SER A 44 -11.93 -30.25 -16.57
N GLU A 45 -12.38 -29.78 -15.40
CA GLU A 45 -11.53 -28.94 -14.53
C GLU A 45 -10.33 -29.66 -13.88
N GLY A 46 -10.40 -30.98 -13.68
CA GLY A 46 -9.35 -31.76 -13.01
C GLY A 46 -8.06 -31.94 -13.83
N ASP A 47 -8.16 -31.94 -15.16
CA ASP A 47 -6.99 -32.06 -16.05
C ASP A 47 -6.34 -30.71 -16.34
N PHE A 48 -7.11 -29.62 -16.40
CA PHE A 48 -6.57 -28.25 -16.56
C PHE A 48 -5.70 -27.83 -15.37
N LEU A 49 -6.04 -28.25 -14.14
CA LEU A 49 -5.25 -27.98 -12.94
C LEU A 49 -3.91 -28.74 -12.90
N LYS A 50 -3.85 -29.95 -13.48
CA LYS A 50 -2.58 -30.72 -13.56
C LYS A 50 -1.68 -30.24 -14.70
N ASP A 51 -2.26 -29.79 -15.80
CA ASP A 51 -1.49 -29.26 -16.93
C ASP A 51 -1.00 -27.82 -16.71
N SER A 52 -1.68 -27.04 -15.86
CA SER A 52 -1.18 -25.75 -15.38
C SER A 52 0.04 -25.92 -14.46
N ASP A 53 0.03 -26.92 -13.57
CA ASP A 53 1.17 -27.27 -12.71
C ASP A 53 2.38 -27.77 -13.51
N LYS A 54 2.15 -28.60 -14.54
CA LYS A 54 3.22 -29.03 -15.46
C LYS A 54 3.78 -27.86 -16.28
N ASN A 55 2.92 -26.96 -16.77
CA ASN A 55 3.35 -25.73 -17.45
C ASN A 55 4.21 -24.85 -16.54
N LEU A 56 3.82 -24.73 -15.27
CA LEU A 56 4.57 -23.96 -14.29
C LEU A 56 5.94 -24.60 -14.01
N ALA A 57 6.00 -25.92 -13.84
CA ALA A 57 7.26 -26.65 -13.69
C ALA A 57 8.17 -26.51 -14.91
N GLN A 58 7.60 -26.51 -16.12
CA GLN A 58 8.35 -26.27 -17.35
C GLN A 58 8.90 -24.85 -17.42
N LYS A 59 8.13 -23.84 -16.99
CA LYS A 59 8.61 -22.44 -16.88
C LYS A 59 9.76 -22.30 -15.89
N PHE A 60 9.72 -22.99 -14.74
CA PHE A 60 10.84 -23.00 -13.79
C PHE A 60 12.09 -23.66 -14.38
N LYS A 61 11.93 -24.75 -15.16
CA LYS A 61 13.05 -25.41 -15.82
C LYS A 61 13.69 -24.54 -16.92
N VAL A 62 12.88 -23.79 -17.65
CA VAL A 62 13.35 -22.79 -18.63
C VAL A 62 14.08 -21.65 -17.91
N TYR A 63 13.53 -21.16 -16.80
CA TYR A 63 14.17 -20.13 -15.97
C TYR A 63 15.55 -20.58 -15.46
N ASP A 64 15.66 -21.78 -14.89
CA ASP A 64 16.94 -22.31 -14.39
C ASP A 64 17.97 -22.50 -15.50
N THR A 65 17.52 -22.83 -16.71
CA THR A 65 18.39 -22.97 -17.89
C THR A 65 18.88 -21.59 -18.35
N CYS A 66 17.96 -20.64 -18.53
CA CYS A 66 18.29 -19.27 -18.89
C CYS A 66 19.22 -18.62 -17.85
N LEU A 67 19.01 -18.88 -16.55
CA LEU A 67 19.85 -18.34 -15.49
C LEU A 67 21.29 -18.85 -15.61
N LYS A 68 21.49 -20.14 -15.91
CA LYS A 68 22.82 -20.71 -16.16
C LYS A 68 23.47 -20.10 -17.40
N ASP A 69 22.69 -19.83 -18.45
CA ASP A 69 23.20 -19.21 -19.68
C ASP A 69 23.63 -17.76 -19.43
N VAL A 70 22.81 -16.98 -18.71
CA VAL A 70 23.17 -15.61 -18.29
C VAL A 70 24.42 -15.62 -17.40
N GLN A 71 24.53 -16.56 -16.46
CA GLN A 71 25.72 -16.69 -15.61
C GLN A 71 26.97 -17.05 -16.43
N ASN A 72 26.87 -17.93 -17.41
CA ASN A 72 27.97 -18.26 -18.32
C ASN A 72 28.38 -17.05 -19.16
N ILE A 73 27.41 -16.31 -19.71
CA ILE A 73 27.70 -15.08 -20.46
C ILE A 73 28.43 -14.09 -19.55
N LEU A 74 27.91 -13.82 -18.35
CA LEU A 74 28.54 -12.89 -17.41
C LEU A 74 29.96 -13.32 -16.98
N MET A 75 30.22 -14.62 -16.91
CA MET A 75 31.51 -15.19 -16.53
C MET A 75 32.56 -15.09 -17.65
N TYR A 76 32.14 -15.11 -18.92
CA TYR A 76 33.03 -15.16 -20.08
C TYR A 76 32.89 -13.98 -21.05
N TRP A 77 32.20 -12.91 -20.63
CA TRP A 77 32.04 -11.69 -21.42
C TRP A 77 33.20 -10.72 -21.20
N ASP A 78 33.99 -10.48 -22.24
CA ASP A 78 35.01 -9.43 -22.22
C ASP A 78 34.34 -8.06 -22.43
N ARG A 79 34.26 -7.26 -21.37
CA ARG A 79 33.65 -5.91 -21.39
C ARG A 79 34.43 -4.89 -22.23
N LYS A 80 35.71 -5.13 -22.54
CA LYS A 80 36.53 -4.23 -23.37
C LYS A 80 36.38 -4.52 -24.85
N GLN A 81 36.17 -5.79 -25.21
CA GLN A 81 36.08 -6.24 -26.60
C GLN A 81 34.63 -6.48 -27.06
N GLY A 82 33.66 -6.52 -26.14
CA GLY A 82 32.24 -6.70 -26.47
C GLY A 82 31.91 -8.06 -27.06
N MET A 83 32.70 -9.09 -26.72
CA MET A 83 32.58 -10.44 -27.29
C MET A 83 32.71 -11.51 -26.20
N MET A 84 32.08 -12.66 -26.45
CA MET A 84 32.15 -13.83 -25.58
C MET A 84 33.46 -14.61 -25.83
N VAL A 85 34.24 -14.84 -24.78
CA VAL A 85 35.54 -15.54 -24.87
C VAL A 85 35.31 -17.05 -24.87
N PRO A 86 35.84 -17.82 -25.84
CA PRO A 86 35.70 -19.28 -25.86
C PRO A 86 36.44 -19.94 -24.69
N HIS A 87 35.83 -20.98 -24.11
CA HIS A 87 36.42 -21.80 -23.06
C HIS A 87 37.69 -22.52 -23.56
N THR A 88 38.86 -22.04 -23.16
CA THR A 88 40.11 -22.82 -23.22
C THR A 88 40.23 -23.57 -21.90
N GLY A 89 39.97 -24.88 -21.92
CA GLY A 89 40.16 -25.73 -20.75
C GLY A 89 41.64 -25.83 -20.39
N PRO A 90 42.00 -25.99 -19.11
CA PRO A 90 43.38 -26.13 -18.71
C PRO A 90 43.92 -27.52 -19.09
N ASP A 91 45.20 -27.50 -19.43
CA ASP A 91 46.08 -28.56 -19.90
C ASP A 91 45.90 -29.94 -19.25
N GLU A 92 46.05 -30.95 -20.11
CA GLU A 92 46.33 -32.34 -19.76
C GLU A 92 47.64 -32.46 -18.96
N ILE A 93 47.55 -32.94 -17.71
CA ILE A 93 48.66 -33.61 -17.02
C ILE A 93 48.08 -34.88 -16.37
N PRO A 94 48.68 -36.07 -16.59
CA PRO A 94 48.09 -37.34 -16.20
C PRO A 94 48.32 -37.63 -14.73
N HIS A 95 47.27 -37.98 -13.99
CA HIS A 95 47.41 -38.51 -12.64
C HIS A 95 46.66 -39.82 -12.45
N GLU A 96 47.38 -40.69 -11.75
CA GLU A 96 47.19 -42.13 -11.64
C GLU A 96 45.88 -42.52 -10.96
N VAL A 97 45.42 -43.70 -11.36
CA VAL A 97 44.28 -44.39 -10.79
C VAL A 97 44.74 -45.04 -9.49
N ASP A 98 44.17 -44.64 -8.36
CA ASP A 98 44.16 -45.50 -7.17
C ASP A 98 42.74 -45.69 -6.65
N ASP A 99 42.55 -46.92 -6.18
CA ASP A 99 41.34 -47.71 -6.19
C ASP A 99 40.64 -47.59 -4.82
N GLN A 100 39.38 -47.17 -4.78
CA GLN A 100 38.51 -47.52 -3.64
C GLN A 100 37.03 -47.61 -4.05
N ARG A 101 36.59 -48.86 -4.06
CA ARG A 101 35.27 -49.35 -4.46
C ARG A 101 34.18 -49.03 -3.43
N GLN A 102 32.95 -48.79 -3.89
CA GLN A 102 31.79 -49.63 -3.54
C GLN A 102 30.62 -49.42 -4.51
N ALA A 103 29.98 -50.53 -4.89
CA ALA A 103 29.01 -50.68 -5.98
C ALA A 103 27.57 -50.22 -5.63
N PRO A 104 26.65 -50.25 -6.62
CA PRO A 104 25.75 -51.40 -6.60
C PRO A 104 25.56 -52.10 -7.96
N SER A 105 25.44 -53.42 -7.83
CA SER A 105 24.79 -54.42 -8.68
C SER A 105 23.55 -53.88 -9.42
N GLY A 106 23.17 -54.33 -10.62
CA GLY A 106 23.63 -55.41 -11.48
C GLY A 106 22.66 -55.54 -12.67
N GLY A 107 22.94 -56.49 -13.58
CA GLY A 107 21.92 -57.05 -14.48
C GLY A 107 22.01 -56.69 -15.97
N GLY A 108 22.93 -57.37 -16.66
CA GLY A 108 22.69 -58.09 -17.92
C GLY A 108 21.93 -57.42 -19.08
N GLY A 109 22.58 -57.36 -20.25
CA GLY A 109 21.84 -57.37 -21.51
C GLY A 109 22.59 -56.79 -22.69
N ARG A 110 23.26 -57.66 -23.46
CA ARG A 110 23.77 -57.37 -24.80
C ARG A 110 22.61 -57.04 -25.76
N LYS A 111 22.03 -55.85 -25.65
CA LYS A 111 21.05 -55.29 -26.60
C LYS A 111 21.03 -53.76 -26.66
N GLY A 112 22.05 -53.08 -26.12
CA GLY A 112 22.11 -51.61 -26.09
C GLY A 112 23.01 -50.95 -27.14
N ARG A 113 23.88 -51.69 -27.82
CA ARG A 113 24.85 -51.09 -28.76
C ARG A 113 24.26 -50.83 -30.15
N LYS A 114 23.39 -51.73 -30.63
CA LYS A 114 22.79 -51.65 -31.98
C LYS A 114 21.65 -50.62 -32.06
N ASP A 115 20.88 -50.44 -30.98
CA ASP A 115 19.81 -49.43 -30.94
C ASP A 115 20.38 -48.01 -30.78
N ARG A 116 21.46 -47.84 -30.01
CA ARG A 116 22.15 -46.55 -29.85
C ARG A 116 22.87 -46.09 -31.12
N GLU A 117 23.26 -47.03 -31.98
CA GLU A 117 23.83 -46.75 -33.31
C GLU A 117 22.74 -46.41 -34.34
N ARG A 118 21.58 -47.08 -34.26
CA ARG A 118 20.40 -46.76 -35.08
C ARG A 118 19.85 -45.37 -34.76
N GLU A 119 19.78 -45.01 -33.47
CA GLU A 119 19.34 -43.69 -33.01
C GLU A 119 20.29 -42.57 -33.46
N ARG A 120 21.60 -42.83 -33.53
CA ARG A 120 22.58 -41.87 -34.08
C ARG A 120 22.40 -41.66 -35.57
N LEU A 121 22.20 -42.74 -36.34
CA LEU A 121 21.98 -42.67 -37.79
C LEU A 121 20.65 -41.99 -38.14
N GLU A 122 19.62 -42.19 -37.32
CA GLU A 122 18.33 -41.52 -37.50
C GLU A 122 18.41 -40.03 -37.17
N LYS A 123 19.15 -39.68 -36.11
CA LYS A 123 19.41 -38.28 -35.75
C LYS A 123 20.26 -37.55 -36.79
N GLU A 124 21.28 -38.22 -37.34
CA GLU A 124 22.11 -37.69 -38.44
C GLU A 124 21.30 -37.54 -39.74
N ARG A 125 20.40 -38.47 -40.04
CA ARG A 125 19.50 -38.36 -41.21
C ARG A 125 18.51 -37.21 -41.05
N ALA A 126 17.92 -37.05 -39.86
CA ALA A 126 17.00 -35.95 -39.56
C ALA A 126 17.70 -34.58 -39.58
N GLU A 127 18.94 -34.51 -39.10
CA GLU A 127 19.74 -33.28 -39.16
C GLU A 127 20.14 -32.95 -40.60
N LYS A 128 20.50 -33.95 -41.40
CA LYS A 128 20.79 -33.77 -42.83
C LYS A 128 19.57 -33.33 -43.63
N GLU A 129 18.39 -33.87 -43.33
CA GLU A 129 17.12 -33.45 -43.94
C GLU A 129 16.75 -32.01 -43.55
N ARG A 130 16.98 -31.62 -42.28
CA ARG A 130 16.76 -30.23 -41.84
C ARG A 130 17.67 -29.26 -42.58
N LEU A 131 18.94 -29.62 -42.75
CA LEU A 131 19.94 -28.79 -43.42
C LEU A 131 19.69 -28.69 -44.93
N GLU A 132 19.17 -29.75 -45.55
CA GLU A 132 18.75 -29.75 -46.95
C GLU A 132 17.47 -28.91 -47.15
N ARG A 133 16.53 -28.95 -46.21
CA ARG A 133 15.32 -28.13 -46.23
C ARG A 133 15.63 -26.64 -46.03
N GLU A 134 16.54 -26.31 -45.12
CA GLU A 134 17.04 -24.95 -44.90
C GLU A 134 17.80 -24.43 -46.14
N LYS A 135 18.59 -25.29 -46.79
CA LYS A 135 19.27 -24.94 -48.04
C LYS A 135 18.29 -24.73 -49.20
N ALA A 136 17.27 -25.57 -49.33
CA ALA A 136 16.22 -25.42 -50.34
C ALA A 136 15.36 -24.16 -50.11
N GLU A 137 15.09 -23.82 -48.84
CA GLU A 137 14.39 -22.59 -48.48
C GLU A 137 15.24 -21.34 -48.76
N ARG A 138 16.55 -21.37 -48.45
CA ARG A 138 17.48 -20.30 -48.81
C ARG A 138 17.60 -20.13 -50.34
N GLU A 139 17.69 -21.22 -51.10
CA GLU A 139 17.72 -21.16 -52.57
C GLU A 139 16.39 -20.63 -53.14
N ARG A 140 15.25 -20.99 -52.54
CA ARG A 140 13.94 -20.45 -52.92
C ARG A 140 13.84 -18.96 -52.62
N LEU A 141 14.35 -18.51 -51.48
CA LEU A 141 14.38 -17.11 -51.08
C LEU A 141 15.32 -16.29 -51.98
N GLU A 142 16.46 -16.86 -52.36
CA GLU A 142 17.42 -16.26 -53.30
C GLU A 142 16.85 -16.19 -54.72
N LYS A 143 16.12 -17.22 -55.17
CA LYS A 143 15.38 -17.18 -56.45
C LYS A 143 14.25 -16.16 -56.43
N LEU A 144 13.51 -16.01 -55.32
CA LEU A 144 12.51 -14.96 -55.15
C LEU A 144 13.15 -13.57 -55.23
N ARG A 145 14.29 -13.37 -54.55
CA ARG A 145 15.06 -12.11 -54.58
C ARG A 145 15.63 -11.82 -55.97
N ALA A 146 16.12 -12.83 -56.69
CA ALA A 146 16.62 -12.67 -58.05
C ALA A 146 15.50 -12.43 -59.09
N MET A 147 14.27 -12.87 -58.79
CA MET A 147 13.07 -12.59 -59.60
C MET A 147 12.54 -11.17 -59.32
N GLU A 148 12.70 -10.69 -58.09
CA GLU A 148 12.41 -9.31 -57.67
C GLU A 148 13.43 -8.32 -58.28
N GLU A 149 14.72 -8.66 -58.30
CA GLU A 149 15.77 -7.84 -58.96
C GLU A 149 15.69 -7.83 -60.49
N ARG A 150 15.10 -8.85 -61.12
CA ARG A 150 14.85 -8.86 -62.57
C ARG A 150 13.56 -8.15 -63.00
N SER A 151 12.69 -7.77 -62.06
CA SER A 151 11.45 -7.06 -62.36
C SER A 151 11.64 -5.55 -62.50
N ASP A 152 12.82 -5.01 -62.19
CA ASP A 152 13.11 -3.57 -62.13
C ASP A 152 14.02 -3.05 -63.26
N GLY A 153 14.00 -3.68 -64.44
CA GLY A 153 14.76 -3.14 -65.56
C GLY A 153 14.48 -3.78 -66.90
N GLU A 154 13.46 -3.29 -67.62
CA GLU A 154 13.45 -3.16 -69.08
C GLU A 154 12.30 -2.23 -69.51
N GLY A 155 12.66 -1.04 -70.02
CA GLY A 155 11.71 -0.03 -70.52
C GLY A 155 12.33 1.35 -70.78
N GLU A 156 13.29 1.44 -71.71
CA GLU A 156 13.63 2.67 -72.47
C GLU A 156 13.06 2.50 -73.89
N GLY A 157 12.53 3.44 -74.68
CA GLY A 157 12.17 4.87 -74.65
C GLY A 157 11.14 5.06 -75.81
N GLU A 158 10.31 6.10 -75.90
CA GLU A 158 10.62 7.49 -76.27
C GLU A 158 9.47 8.45 -75.87
N GLU A 159 9.87 9.63 -75.39
CA GLU A 159 9.26 10.98 -75.45
C GLU A 159 7.77 11.24 -75.11
N GLU A 160 7.53 11.92 -73.97
CA GLU A 160 7.23 13.38 -73.96
C GLU A 160 7.29 13.95 -72.53
N HIS A 161 7.85 15.15 -72.41
CA HIS A 161 8.04 15.93 -71.18
C HIS A 161 6.72 16.28 -70.47
N GLU A 162 6.63 16.08 -69.14
CA GLU A 162 6.11 17.11 -68.20
C GLU A 162 6.25 16.72 -66.70
N GLY A 163 7.07 17.51 -65.99
CA GLY A 163 6.96 17.87 -64.57
C GLY A 163 6.62 16.83 -63.50
N LYS A 164 7.62 16.09 -62.99
CA LYS A 164 7.55 15.57 -61.61
C LYS A 164 7.70 16.73 -60.62
N LYS A 165 6.65 16.98 -59.83
CA LYS A 165 6.70 17.89 -58.67
C LYS A 165 7.53 17.23 -57.57
N ASP A 166 8.72 17.77 -57.31
CA ASP A 166 9.52 17.45 -56.13
C ASP A 166 8.78 17.87 -54.85
N LEU A 167 8.03 16.95 -54.24
CA LEU A 167 7.41 17.14 -52.92
C LEU A 167 8.39 16.72 -51.82
N GLY A 168 9.45 17.52 -51.64
CA GLY A 168 10.36 17.38 -50.50
C GLY A 168 9.65 17.67 -49.15
N VAL A 169 10.02 16.92 -48.11
CA VAL A 169 9.51 17.09 -46.74
C VAL A 169 10.41 18.08 -45.98
N PRO A 170 9.94 19.25 -45.51
CA PRO A 170 10.70 20.10 -44.62
C PRO A 170 11.29 19.38 -43.40
N PHE A 171 12.63 19.25 -43.35
CA PHE A 171 13.37 19.01 -42.12
C PHE A 171 13.75 20.37 -41.53
N ILE A 172 12.96 20.86 -40.57
CA ILE A 172 13.29 22.07 -39.82
C ILE A 172 13.78 21.64 -38.45
N ASN A 173 15.10 21.70 -38.28
CA ASN A 173 15.72 21.56 -36.97
C ASN A 173 15.39 22.83 -36.18
N ILE A 174 14.49 22.73 -35.21
CA ILE A 174 14.30 23.82 -34.24
C ILE A 174 15.56 23.78 -33.38
N GLN A 175 16.52 24.66 -33.70
CA GLN A 175 17.68 24.85 -32.86
C GLN A 175 17.19 25.23 -31.47
N THR A 176 17.48 24.37 -30.50
CA THR A 176 17.51 24.77 -29.10
C THR A 176 18.38 26.02 -29.01
N PRO A 177 18.05 27.01 -28.16
CA PRO A 177 19.03 28.01 -27.79
C PRO A 177 20.24 27.25 -27.28
N ASP A 178 21.35 27.34 -28.00
CA ASP A 178 22.61 26.71 -27.63
C ASP A 178 22.97 27.18 -26.22
N PHE A 179 22.70 26.32 -25.24
CA PHE A 179 23.38 26.37 -23.97
C PHE A 179 24.20 25.10 -23.78
N GLU A 180 24.81 24.57 -24.84
CA GLU A 180 25.84 23.55 -24.65
C GLU A 180 26.75 23.37 -25.85
N GLY A 181 28.00 23.79 -25.67
CA GLY A 181 29.05 23.42 -26.60
C GLY A 181 30.43 23.76 -26.05
N ILE A 182 30.81 23.20 -24.89
CA ILE A 182 32.21 22.95 -24.44
C ILE A 182 32.30 22.18 -23.08
N SER A 183 31.24 22.10 -22.26
CA SER A 183 31.40 21.65 -20.85
C SER A 183 31.70 20.17 -20.62
N TRP A 184 31.11 19.21 -21.37
CA TRP A 184 31.25 17.79 -21.00
C TRP A 184 32.64 17.20 -21.23
N LYS A 185 33.37 17.68 -22.25
CA LYS A 185 34.75 17.22 -22.52
C LYS A 185 35.73 17.68 -21.44
N GLN A 186 35.53 18.88 -20.88
CA GLN A 186 36.34 19.39 -19.78
C GLN A 186 35.97 18.77 -18.42
N ALA A 187 34.71 18.37 -18.22
CA ALA A 187 34.28 17.68 -17.00
C ALA A 187 34.84 16.25 -16.90
N LEU A 188 34.94 15.53 -18.03
CA LEU A 188 35.55 14.20 -18.11
C LEU A 188 37.08 14.21 -17.89
N GLU A 189 37.76 15.32 -18.21
CA GLU A 189 39.21 15.46 -17.99
C GLU A 189 39.58 15.98 -16.60
N SER A 190 38.66 16.61 -15.86
CA SER A 190 38.95 17.29 -14.58
C SER A 190 38.31 16.66 -13.33
N ASP A 191 37.48 15.62 -13.49
CA ASP A 191 36.87 14.82 -12.42
C ASP A 191 36.17 15.63 -11.31
N LYS A 192 35.64 16.82 -11.65
CA LYS A 192 34.83 17.68 -10.77
C LYS A 192 33.69 18.37 -11.51
N LEU A 193 32.52 18.44 -10.86
CA LEU A 193 31.30 19.09 -11.37
C LEU A 193 31.24 20.61 -11.01
N PRO A 194 30.68 21.49 -11.86
CA PRO A 194 30.56 22.93 -11.57
C PRO A 194 29.46 23.26 -10.56
N LYS A 195 29.65 24.31 -9.75
CA LYS A 195 28.65 24.85 -8.80
C LYS A 195 27.85 25.98 -9.45
N GLY A 196 26.52 25.87 -9.44
CA GLY A 196 25.61 26.68 -10.24
C GLY A 196 25.13 27.98 -9.59
N ASP A 197 26.00 28.98 -9.48
CA ASP A 197 25.57 30.37 -9.22
C ASP A 197 26.59 31.35 -9.83
N GLN A 198 26.42 31.67 -11.12
CA GLN A 198 26.90 32.90 -11.77
C GLN A 198 26.58 32.88 -13.28
N ALA A 199 25.49 33.52 -13.68
CA ALA A 199 25.33 34.14 -15.00
C ALA A 199 24.18 35.15 -14.93
N GLN A 200 24.52 36.40 -14.61
CA GLN A 200 23.63 37.56 -14.62
C GLN A 200 23.66 38.22 -16.01
N GLU A 201 22.51 38.74 -16.44
CA GLU A 201 22.34 39.69 -17.55
C GLU A 201 23.26 40.92 -17.43
N GLU A 202 23.80 41.40 -18.56
CA GLU A 202 24.04 42.83 -18.79
C GLU A 202 23.96 43.16 -20.30
N GLN A 203 23.05 44.09 -20.67
CA GLN A 203 23.07 44.84 -21.92
C GLN A 203 23.43 46.31 -21.64
N PRO A 204 24.09 47.05 -22.55
CA PRO A 204 24.40 48.47 -22.37
C PRO A 204 23.39 49.41 -23.05
N SER A 205 23.11 50.56 -22.44
CA SER A 205 22.58 51.76 -23.13
C SER A 205 23.16 53.07 -22.54
N PRO A 206 23.24 54.19 -23.31
CA PRO A 206 24.04 55.39 -22.98
C PRO A 206 23.23 56.54 -22.29
N PRO A 207 23.89 57.63 -21.83
CA PRO A 207 23.55 58.29 -20.56
C PRO A 207 22.90 59.69 -20.67
N ALA A 208 22.14 60.11 -19.64
CA ALA A 208 22.00 61.51 -19.24
C ALA A 208 21.44 61.74 -17.81
N LYS A 209 22.30 62.29 -16.95
CA LYS A 209 22.11 63.31 -15.88
C LYS A 209 20.74 63.48 -15.17
N GLY A 210 20.79 63.37 -13.83
CA GLY A 210 20.56 64.54 -12.98
C GLY A 210 19.42 64.54 -11.94
N SER A 211 19.82 64.48 -10.67
CA SER A 211 19.24 65.16 -9.48
C SER A 211 18.22 64.42 -8.59
N LYS A 212 18.43 64.69 -7.29
CA LYS A 212 17.83 64.15 -6.06
C LYS A 212 16.48 64.83 -5.77
N GLN A 213 15.54 64.16 -5.08
CA GLN A 213 15.03 64.59 -3.75
C GLN A 213 14.01 63.60 -3.12
N LYS A 214 14.05 63.49 -1.78
CA LYS A 214 13.10 62.82 -0.86
C LYS A 214 12.03 63.81 -0.35
N SER A 215 10.80 63.31 -0.07
CA SER A 215 9.91 63.59 1.09
C SER A 215 8.45 63.25 0.70
N LYS A 216 7.70 62.31 1.30
CA LYS A 216 7.15 62.08 2.65
C LYS A 216 5.85 62.86 3.00
N ASP A 217 4.81 62.05 3.33
CA ASP A 217 3.65 62.22 4.24
C ASP A 217 2.25 62.72 3.77
N LYS A 218 1.27 61.78 3.95
CA LYS A 218 -0.13 61.84 4.47
C LYS A 218 -1.19 62.69 3.71
N THR A 219 -2.50 62.35 3.64
CA THR A 219 -3.45 61.79 4.64
C THR A 219 -4.77 61.28 3.97
N GLU A 220 -5.40 60.28 4.62
CA GLU A 220 -6.86 60.03 4.86
C GLU A 220 -7.88 59.43 3.84
N GLN A 221 -8.70 58.55 4.43
CA GLN A 221 -9.90 57.81 3.99
C GLN A 221 -11.15 58.74 4.12
N ALA A 222 -12.42 58.45 3.79
CA ALA A 222 -13.25 57.26 3.55
C ALA A 222 -14.64 57.66 2.97
N ARG A 223 -15.35 56.69 2.35
CA ARG A 223 -16.85 56.43 2.31
C ARG A 223 -17.79 57.54 1.76
N GLU A 224 -19.00 57.32 1.22
CA GLU A 224 -20.04 56.27 1.19
C GLU A 224 -21.06 56.67 0.07
N THR A 225 -21.77 55.80 -0.67
CA THR A 225 -23.23 55.42 -0.52
C THR A 225 -23.66 54.57 -1.76
N GLN A 226 -24.23 53.36 -1.65
CA GLN A 226 -25.67 52.94 -1.62
C GLN A 226 -26.63 53.73 -2.54
N LYS A 227 -27.57 53.15 -3.33
CA LYS A 227 -28.60 52.16 -2.95
C LYS A 227 -29.46 51.69 -4.17
N ASP A 228 -30.05 50.50 -4.01
CA ASP A 228 -30.98 49.70 -4.83
C ASP A 228 -32.31 50.30 -5.36
N LYS A 229 -32.89 49.62 -6.39
CA LYS A 229 -34.23 48.93 -6.36
C LYS A 229 -34.57 48.27 -7.74
N ARG A 230 -34.77 46.93 -7.82
CA ARG A 230 -36.07 46.15 -7.91
C ARG A 230 -36.97 46.50 -9.13
N ARG A 231 -37.63 45.60 -9.91
CA ARG A 231 -38.22 44.25 -9.68
C ARG A 231 -38.88 43.67 -10.98
N THR A 232 -38.91 42.32 -11.12
CA THR A 232 -39.97 41.38 -11.62
C THR A 232 -40.49 41.25 -13.09
N TYR A 233 -40.29 40.02 -13.63
CA TYR A 233 -41.23 38.98 -14.17
C TYR A 233 -41.90 38.95 -15.58
N SER A 234 -41.89 37.70 -16.08
CA SER A 234 -42.80 36.99 -17.01
C SER A 234 -42.54 37.07 -18.52
N GLY A 235 -42.60 35.89 -19.16
CA GLY A 235 -42.23 35.63 -20.55
C GLY A 235 -43.41 35.36 -21.51
N ARG A 236 -43.10 34.97 -22.75
CA ARG A 236 -43.96 34.16 -23.63
C ARG A 236 -43.24 33.66 -24.89
N LYS A 237 -43.82 32.59 -25.44
CA LYS A 237 -43.40 31.63 -26.47
C LYS A 237 -43.39 32.16 -27.92
N GLY A 238 -42.67 31.45 -28.81
CA GLY A 238 -43.28 30.87 -30.03
C GLY A 238 -42.48 30.86 -31.35
N LEU A 239 -42.17 29.63 -31.83
CA LEU A 239 -42.11 29.14 -33.24
C LEU A 239 -40.94 29.60 -34.14
N SER A 240 -40.46 28.89 -35.18
CA SER A 240 -40.40 27.49 -35.65
C SER A 240 -39.71 27.48 -37.03
N GLY A 241 -38.95 26.43 -37.37
CA GLY A 241 -38.46 26.09 -38.73
C GLY A 241 -36.95 26.30 -38.91
N GLY A 242 -36.15 25.44 -39.54
CA GLY A 242 -36.37 24.16 -40.21
C GLY A 242 -35.10 23.82 -41.03
N ALA A 243 -34.64 22.57 -40.89
CA ALA A 243 -33.90 21.72 -41.85
C ALA A 243 -32.49 22.06 -42.39
N SER A 244 -31.63 21.03 -42.24
CA SER A 244 -30.66 20.45 -43.19
C SER A 244 -29.22 20.97 -43.28
N GLY A 245 -28.27 20.03 -43.12
CA GLY A 245 -26.87 20.18 -43.49
C GLY A 245 -25.92 19.12 -42.91
N ASN A 246 -26.02 17.88 -43.39
CA ASN A 246 -25.07 16.75 -43.36
C ASN A 246 -23.81 16.83 -42.48
N LEU A 247 -23.77 15.96 -41.46
CA LEU A 247 -22.54 15.46 -40.84
C LEU A 247 -21.93 14.38 -41.74
N ALA A 248 -20.68 14.55 -42.14
CA ALA A 248 -19.91 13.54 -42.85
C ALA A 248 -19.47 12.41 -41.89
N PRO A 249 -19.38 11.15 -42.35
CA PRO A 249 -19.10 9.99 -41.51
C PRO A 249 -17.63 9.94 -41.13
N MET A 250 -17.37 9.53 -39.89
CA MET A 250 -16.04 9.12 -39.45
C MET A 250 -15.61 7.89 -40.28
N SER A 251 -14.50 8.02 -41.00
CA SER A 251 -13.85 6.87 -41.62
C SER A 251 -13.00 6.14 -40.57
N ASP A 252 -13.23 4.84 -40.52
CA ASP A 252 -12.53 3.84 -39.72
C ASP A 252 -11.01 4.03 -39.73
N ILE A 253 -10.42 4.14 -38.54
CA ILE A 253 -8.99 3.94 -38.33
C ILE A 253 -8.80 2.44 -38.15
N ASP A 254 -8.26 1.81 -39.18
CA ASP A 254 -7.76 0.45 -39.13
C ASP A 254 -6.68 0.35 -38.05
N GLN A 255 -6.89 -0.62 -37.15
CA GLN A 255 -5.86 -1.19 -36.31
C GLN A 255 -4.80 -1.80 -37.23
N ASN A 256 -3.60 -1.22 -37.26
CA ASN A 256 -2.44 -1.87 -37.83
C ASN A 256 -1.34 -2.02 -36.80
N ASN A 257 -0.90 -3.28 -36.69
CA ASN A 257 0.28 -3.79 -35.98
C ASN A 257 1.47 -2.82 -36.06
N PHE A 258 1.96 -2.41 -34.90
CA PHE A 258 3.33 -1.92 -34.75
C PHE A 258 4.25 -3.11 -34.46
N ASP A 259 4.58 -3.87 -35.51
CA ASP A 259 5.83 -4.62 -35.51
C ASP A 259 6.90 -3.70 -36.10
N GLY A 260 7.90 -3.38 -35.27
CA GLY A 260 8.95 -2.43 -35.60
C GLY A 260 9.93 -2.98 -36.63
N GLU A 261 9.67 -2.70 -37.91
CA GLU A 261 10.75 -2.43 -38.86
C GLU A 261 11.04 -0.93 -38.85
N HIS A 262 12.24 -0.55 -38.41
CA HIS A 262 12.76 0.80 -38.62
C HIS A 262 13.04 1.01 -40.11
N SER A 263 12.01 1.29 -40.90
CA SER A 263 12.17 1.99 -42.17
C SER A 263 12.49 3.44 -41.83
N GLN A 264 13.78 3.76 -41.72
CA GLN A 264 14.21 5.16 -41.82
C GLN A 264 13.92 5.62 -43.26
N GLU A 265 12.69 6.10 -43.50
CA GLU A 265 12.42 6.93 -44.67
C GLU A 265 13.45 8.07 -44.66
N LYS A 266 14.32 8.11 -45.68
CA LYS A 266 15.33 9.16 -45.84
C LYS A 266 14.61 10.48 -46.15
N PHE A 267 14.24 11.24 -45.11
CA PHE A 267 13.60 12.54 -45.28
C PHE A 267 14.62 13.55 -45.84
N ILE A 268 14.40 14.01 -47.07
CA ILE A 268 15.26 14.97 -47.77
C ILE A 268 15.00 16.37 -47.21
N ARG A 269 16.02 17.01 -46.64
CA ARG A 269 15.97 18.40 -46.16
C ARG A 269 15.61 19.35 -47.30
N LEU A 270 14.67 20.27 -47.05
CA LEU A 270 14.32 21.30 -48.03
C LEU A 270 15.52 22.21 -48.31
N ASN A 271 15.90 22.27 -49.59
CA ASN A 271 16.89 23.21 -50.11
C ASN A 271 16.25 24.34 -50.94
N HIS A 272 14.92 24.33 -51.09
CA HIS A 272 14.17 25.30 -51.89
C HIS A 272 13.14 26.03 -51.02
N PHE A 273 13.18 27.36 -51.02
CA PHE A 273 12.37 28.23 -50.15
C PHE A 273 11.41 29.16 -50.94
N ARG A 274 11.14 28.82 -52.19
CA ARG A 274 10.28 29.59 -53.09
C ARG A 274 9.36 28.62 -53.84
N TRP A 275 8.08 28.93 -53.86
CA TRP A 275 7.08 28.09 -54.52
C TRP A 275 6.23 28.94 -55.45
N ILE A 276 5.83 28.36 -56.58
CA ILE A 276 4.86 28.96 -57.50
C ILE A 276 3.52 28.32 -57.20
N VAL A 277 2.56 29.12 -56.76
CA VAL A 277 1.18 28.68 -56.55
C VAL A 277 0.40 28.99 -57.83
N PRO A 278 -0.09 27.99 -58.58
CA PRO A 278 -0.85 28.21 -59.80
C PRO A 278 -2.18 28.96 -59.52
N PRO A 279 -2.78 29.63 -60.53
CA PRO A 279 -4.12 30.19 -60.40
C PRO A 279 -5.12 29.12 -59.97
N ASN A 280 -5.90 29.40 -58.92
CA ASN A 280 -6.84 28.45 -58.30
C ASN A 280 -6.19 27.12 -57.85
N GLY A 281 -4.87 27.09 -57.68
CA GLY A 281 -4.11 25.93 -57.22
C GLY A 281 -3.63 26.09 -55.79
N GLU A 282 -3.06 25.01 -55.26
CA GLU A 282 -2.45 24.95 -53.93
C GLU A 282 -1.05 24.33 -53.99
N VAL A 283 -0.22 24.65 -53.00
CA VAL A 283 1.08 24.03 -52.76
C VAL A 283 1.09 23.53 -51.31
N THR A 284 1.28 22.22 -51.13
CA THR A 284 1.31 21.58 -49.81
C THR A 284 2.73 21.51 -49.28
N LEU A 285 2.96 22.07 -48.08
CA LEU A 285 4.23 22.00 -47.36
C LEU A 285 4.09 21.05 -46.16
N ARG A 286 4.93 20.01 -46.08
CA ARG A 286 4.88 18.99 -45.01
C ARG A 286 5.86 19.26 -43.89
N MET A 287 5.42 19.80 -42.77
CA MET A 287 6.30 20.12 -41.66
C MET A 287 6.59 18.91 -40.78
N HIS A 288 7.86 18.63 -40.49
CA HIS A 288 8.28 17.60 -39.55
C HIS A 288 8.90 18.22 -38.30
N PHE A 289 8.48 17.75 -37.13
CA PHE A 289 9.06 18.10 -35.83
C PHE A 289 9.69 16.85 -35.21
N SER A 290 10.94 16.95 -34.82
CA SER A 290 11.67 15.91 -34.07
C SER A 290 12.57 16.59 -33.07
N SER A 291 12.65 16.04 -31.87
CA SER A 291 13.55 16.50 -30.82
C SER A 291 14.15 15.30 -30.09
N PHE A 292 15.40 15.42 -29.68
CA PHE A 292 16.04 14.50 -28.74
C PHE A 292 15.81 14.90 -27.28
N ASP A 293 15.45 16.17 -27.07
CA ASP A 293 15.29 16.77 -25.74
C ASP A 293 13.83 17.09 -25.44
N VAL A 294 13.43 16.83 -24.19
CA VAL A 294 12.13 17.22 -23.66
C VAL A 294 12.03 18.75 -23.64
N GLY A 295 10.93 19.30 -24.16
CA GLY A 295 10.72 20.73 -24.20
C GLY A 295 9.52 21.16 -25.03
N ASN A 296 9.18 22.44 -24.87
CA ASN A 296 8.22 23.15 -25.73
C ASN A 296 9.02 23.98 -26.73
N TYR A 297 8.73 23.81 -28.02
CA TYR A 297 9.45 24.39 -29.13
C TYR A 297 8.51 25.29 -29.93
N ASP A 298 8.68 26.60 -29.80
CA ASP A 298 7.90 27.59 -30.55
C ASP A 298 8.75 28.14 -31.70
N GLN A 299 8.27 27.98 -32.93
CA GLN A 299 8.92 28.49 -34.14
C GLN A 299 7.90 29.23 -35.01
N THR A 300 8.25 30.41 -35.50
CA THR A 300 7.42 31.16 -36.45
C THR A 300 8.05 31.10 -37.84
N PHE A 301 7.28 30.68 -38.84
CA PHE A 301 7.66 30.72 -40.25
C PHE A 301 7.08 31.96 -40.90
N ASN A 302 7.91 32.71 -41.61
CA ASN A 302 7.50 33.90 -42.33
C ASN A 302 7.49 33.59 -43.82
N PHE A 303 6.33 33.72 -44.45
CA PHE A 303 6.13 33.59 -45.89
C PHE A 303 5.93 34.99 -46.50
N GLU A 304 6.51 35.23 -47.67
CA GLU A 304 6.32 36.49 -48.40
C GLU A 304 5.83 36.19 -49.82
N LEU A 305 4.83 36.94 -50.25
CA LEU A 305 4.45 36.96 -51.66
C LEU A 305 5.40 37.90 -52.42
N LEU A 306 6.12 37.33 -53.39
CA LEU A 306 7.13 38.04 -54.17
C LEU A 306 6.57 39.34 -54.75
N GLY A 307 7.24 40.46 -54.46
CA GLY A 307 6.88 41.79 -54.96
C GLY A 307 5.84 42.54 -54.12
N THR A 308 5.28 41.94 -53.08
CA THR A 308 4.24 42.59 -52.26
C THR A 308 4.72 43.07 -50.88
N ARG A 309 5.96 42.73 -50.47
CA ARG A 309 6.53 42.98 -49.12
C ARG A 309 5.65 42.53 -47.94
N ARG A 310 4.57 41.79 -48.22
CA ARG A 310 3.59 41.37 -47.23
C ARG A 310 4.03 40.03 -46.65
N GLN A 311 4.26 40.03 -45.34
CA GLN A 311 4.61 38.85 -44.58
C GLN A 311 3.37 38.15 -44.04
N TYR A 312 3.35 36.82 -44.17
CA TYR A 312 2.36 35.92 -43.62
C TYR A 312 3.07 35.00 -42.63
N GLN A 313 2.56 34.95 -41.40
CA GLN A 313 3.22 34.22 -40.31
C GLN A 313 2.46 32.93 -40.02
N LEU A 314 3.19 31.83 -39.99
CA LEU A 314 2.72 30.55 -39.49
C LEU A 314 3.42 30.26 -38.17
N TYR A 315 2.65 30.27 -37.09
CA TYR A 315 3.12 29.92 -35.76
C TYR A 315 3.04 28.40 -35.58
N CYS A 316 4.16 27.78 -35.23
CA CYS A 316 4.26 26.36 -34.98
C CYS A 316 4.76 26.11 -33.56
N ARG A 317 4.10 25.18 -32.86
CA ARG A 317 4.47 24.72 -31.54
C ARG A 317 4.64 23.20 -31.57
N GLY A 318 5.84 22.72 -31.29
CA GLY A 318 6.14 21.32 -31.03
C GLY A 318 6.31 21.07 -29.52
N VAL A 319 5.85 19.93 -29.03
CA VAL A 319 6.06 19.51 -27.64
C VAL A 319 6.71 18.13 -27.68
N CYS A 320 7.89 18.02 -27.07
CA CYS A 320 8.55 16.74 -26.84
C CYS A 320 8.53 16.49 -25.33
N THR A 321 7.92 15.38 -24.88
CA THR A 321 7.83 15.04 -23.46
C THR A 321 7.63 13.54 -23.30
N TYR A 322 7.92 13.01 -22.11
CA TYR A 322 7.54 11.65 -21.70
C TYR A 322 6.08 11.61 -21.24
N PRO A 323 5.42 10.43 -21.22
CA PRO A 323 4.18 10.24 -20.50
C PRO A 323 4.41 10.40 -19.00
N TYR A 324 3.56 11.16 -18.31
CA TYR A 324 3.69 11.46 -16.89
C TYR A 324 2.33 11.55 -16.19
N ILE A 325 2.36 11.53 -14.86
CA ILE A 325 1.18 11.71 -14.01
C ILE A 325 1.34 12.93 -13.10
N CYS A 326 0.21 13.45 -12.64
CA CYS A 326 0.17 14.57 -11.73
C CYS A 326 0.78 14.17 -10.38
N LYS A 327 1.82 14.89 -9.96
CA LYS A 327 2.46 14.71 -8.65
C LYS A 327 1.98 15.72 -7.59
N ASP A 328 1.02 16.61 -7.93
CA ASP A 328 0.50 17.60 -6.98
C ASP A 328 -0.20 16.90 -5.80
N PRO A 329 0.30 17.06 -4.55
CA PRO A 329 -0.31 16.45 -3.39
C PRO A 329 -1.77 16.85 -3.17
N LYS A 330 -2.23 17.96 -3.76
CA LYS A 330 -3.63 18.39 -3.69
C LYS A 330 -4.58 17.49 -4.47
N ILE A 331 -4.07 16.85 -5.52
CA ILE A 331 -4.80 15.90 -6.37
C ILE A 331 -4.60 14.49 -5.82
N VAL A 332 -3.34 14.12 -5.56
CA VAL A 332 -2.98 12.75 -5.18
C VAL A 332 -3.62 12.32 -3.86
N TYR A 333 -3.59 13.19 -2.83
CA TYR A 333 -4.01 12.83 -1.48
C TYR A 333 -5.34 13.50 -1.07
N PRO A 334 -6.29 12.75 -0.48
CA PRO A 334 -7.57 13.30 -0.04
C PRO A 334 -7.41 14.36 1.06
N GLN A 335 -6.51 14.11 2.02
CA GLN A 335 -6.24 15.01 3.12
C GLN A 335 -4.75 15.33 3.22
N ARG A 336 -4.46 16.59 3.54
CA ARG A 336 -3.10 17.11 3.62
C ARG A 336 -2.96 18.14 4.72
N LYS A 337 -1.74 18.30 5.20
CA LYS A 337 -1.33 19.30 6.18
C LYS A 337 0.05 19.84 5.81
N LYS A 338 0.32 21.11 6.15
CA LYS A 338 1.62 21.75 5.89
C LYS A 338 2.74 21.10 6.71
N ASP A 339 2.61 21.13 8.03
CA ASP A 339 3.65 20.70 8.97
C ASP A 339 3.08 19.81 10.08
N MET A 340 3.97 19.07 10.75
CA MET A 340 3.66 18.23 11.91
C MET A 340 4.20 18.87 13.20
N LYS A 341 3.38 18.93 14.26
CA LYS A 341 3.82 19.43 15.57
C LYS A 341 4.55 18.32 16.34
N LEU A 342 5.38 18.72 17.31
CA LEU A 342 6.07 17.78 18.20
C LEU A 342 5.03 16.91 18.96
N LYS A 343 5.21 15.59 18.93
CA LYS A 343 4.31 14.59 19.56
C LYS A 343 2.87 14.55 19.02
N GLU A 344 2.60 15.17 17.88
CA GLU A 344 1.30 15.05 17.22
C GLU A 344 1.11 13.66 16.62
N VAL A 345 -0.08 13.09 16.77
CA VAL A 345 -0.46 11.86 16.06
C VAL A 345 -1.16 12.26 14.77
N VAL A 346 -0.51 12.03 13.63
CA VAL A 346 -1.06 12.30 12.30
C VAL A 346 -1.75 11.03 11.78
N VAL A 347 -3.02 11.14 11.42
CA VAL A 347 -3.84 10.05 10.92
C VAL A 347 -4.37 10.43 9.54
N LYS A 348 -4.15 9.54 8.56
CA LYS A 348 -4.63 9.65 7.17
C LYS A 348 -4.37 10.99 6.48
N LYS A 349 -3.14 11.48 6.57
CA LYS A 349 -2.76 12.79 5.99
C LYS A 349 -1.41 12.75 5.34
N TYR A 350 -1.30 13.44 4.20
CA TYR A 350 -0.03 13.83 3.62
C TYR A 350 0.53 15.06 4.33
N VAL A 351 1.77 14.98 4.81
CA VAL A 351 2.47 16.09 5.46
C VAL A 351 3.48 16.67 4.48
N VAL A 352 3.21 17.89 3.99
CA VAL A 352 3.99 18.54 2.92
C VAL A 352 5.45 18.73 3.32
N SER A 353 5.72 19.18 4.56
CA SER A 353 7.08 19.42 5.05
C SER A 353 7.94 18.15 5.14
N MET A 354 7.30 16.98 5.23
CA MET A 354 7.94 15.68 5.33
C MET A 354 7.94 14.91 4.00
N ASP A 355 7.24 15.44 3.00
CA ASP A 355 6.98 14.78 1.72
C ASP A 355 6.51 13.32 1.90
N LYS A 356 5.56 13.09 2.82
CA LYS A 356 5.17 11.74 3.25
C LYS A 356 3.71 11.65 3.67
N PHE A 357 3.05 10.58 3.25
CA PHE A 357 1.72 10.22 3.71
C PHE A 357 1.76 9.36 4.98
N TYR A 358 0.96 9.71 5.97
CA TYR A 358 0.86 9.00 7.25
C TYR A 358 -0.51 8.33 7.36
N PHE A 359 -0.52 7.00 7.41
CA PHE A 359 -1.71 6.25 7.84
C PHE A 359 -2.05 6.56 9.31
N GLY A 360 -1.01 6.69 10.14
CA GLY A 360 -1.13 6.87 11.59
C GLY A 360 -0.95 5.55 12.36
N PRO A 361 -1.38 5.51 13.63
CA PRO A 361 -1.32 4.31 14.45
C PRO A 361 -2.35 3.28 13.98
N LEU A 362 -1.90 2.05 13.75
CA LEU A 362 -2.70 0.92 13.30
C LEU A 362 -2.46 -0.28 14.21
N LEU A 363 -3.53 -1.02 14.50
CA LEU A 363 -3.47 -2.21 15.34
C LEU A 363 -2.65 -3.33 14.68
N CYS A 364 -1.67 -3.86 15.41
CA CYS A 364 -0.87 -5.00 14.93
C CYS A 364 -1.68 -6.30 14.93
N GLY A 365 -1.45 -7.15 13.93
CA GLY A 365 -1.96 -8.52 13.90
C GLY A 365 -3.39 -8.67 13.34
N LYS A 366 -3.97 -7.61 12.76
CA LYS A 366 -5.20 -7.72 11.97
C LYS A 366 -4.96 -8.66 10.77
N SER A 367 -5.88 -9.62 10.55
CA SER A 367 -5.83 -10.46 9.34
C SER A 367 -6.07 -9.64 8.08
N ARG A 368 -5.29 -9.95 7.04
CA ARG A 368 -5.40 -9.36 5.70
C ARG A 368 -6.48 -10.03 4.84
N ASP A 369 -6.97 -11.20 5.23
CA ASP A 369 -7.81 -12.07 4.37
C ASP A 369 -9.15 -11.43 3.97
N LYS A 370 -9.56 -10.37 4.67
CA LYS A 370 -10.76 -9.59 4.39
C LYS A 370 -10.47 -8.14 4.03
N TYR A 371 -9.36 -7.83 3.36
CA TYR A 371 -9.02 -6.44 3.04
C TYR A 371 -10.01 -5.72 2.11
N LYS A 372 -10.72 -6.48 1.24
CA LYS A 372 -11.81 -5.95 0.42
C LYS A 372 -13.10 -5.71 1.20
N SER A 373 -13.15 -6.17 2.44
CA SER A 373 -14.26 -5.85 3.34
C SER A 373 -14.02 -4.47 3.95
N SER A 374 -15.06 -3.66 4.02
CA SER A 374 -15.01 -2.35 4.70
C SER A 374 -14.88 -2.46 6.23
N LEU A 375 -14.41 -3.60 6.77
CA LEU A 375 -14.26 -3.82 8.21
C LEU A 375 -13.14 -2.96 8.82
N TYR A 376 -12.10 -2.62 8.06
CA TYR A 376 -10.94 -1.89 8.57
C TYR A 376 -10.68 -0.62 7.76
N PRO A 377 -11.59 0.36 7.79
CA PRO A 377 -11.45 1.58 6.99
C PRO A 377 -10.15 2.30 7.31
N ASP A 378 -9.68 2.28 8.56
CA ASP A 378 -8.45 2.95 8.99
C ASP A 378 -7.17 2.40 8.35
N ASN A 379 -7.19 1.13 7.95
CA ASN A 379 -6.07 0.46 7.31
C ASN A 379 -5.97 0.76 5.81
N MET A 380 -6.95 1.44 5.21
CA MET A 380 -7.02 1.76 3.78
C MET A 380 -7.02 3.27 3.54
N GLU A 381 -6.32 3.68 2.50
CA GLU A 381 -6.43 5.01 1.91
C GLU A 381 -6.43 4.94 0.38
N THR A 382 -6.99 5.98 -0.24
CA THR A 382 -7.02 6.14 -1.69
C THR A 382 -6.05 7.22 -2.17
N LEU A 383 -5.31 6.92 -3.23
CA LEU A 383 -4.53 7.90 -4.00
C LEU A 383 -5.21 8.14 -5.34
N THR A 384 -5.36 9.41 -5.74
CA THR A 384 -5.88 9.74 -7.07
C THR A 384 -4.71 9.86 -8.04
N ILE A 385 -4.67 8.96 -9.02
CA ILE A 385 -3.68 9.01 -10.10
C ILE A 385 -4.34 9.71 -11.29
N LEU A 386 -3.85 10.91 -11.61
CA LEU A 386 -4.32 11.71 -12.73
C LEU A 386 -3.26 11.73 -13.82
N ASN A 387 -3.64 11.38 -15.05
CA ASN A 387 -2.82 11.62 -16.23
C ASN A 387 -3.03 13.06 -16.72
N ASP A 388 -2.10 13.95 -16.41
CA ASP A 388 -2.04 15.33 -16.91
C ASP A 388 -1.05 15.50 -18.08
N SER A 389 -0.58 14.38 -18.63
CA SER A 389 0.22 14.36 -19.86
C SER A 389 -0.68 14.30 -21.11
N PRO A 390 -0.18 14.75 -22.28
CA PRO A 390 -0.93 14.70 -23.53
C PRO A 390 -1.00 13.30 -24.16
N MET A 391 -0.36 12.29 -23.56
CA MET A 391 -0.25 10.93 -24.08
C MET A 391 -0.97 9.93 -23.18
N VAL A 392 -1.18 8.72 -23.68
CA VAL A 392 -1.66 7.61 -22.85
C VAL A 392 -0.55 7.20 -21.88
N VAL A 393 -0.91 7.03 -20.61
CA VAL A 393 0.00 6.58 -19.56
C VAL A 393 -0.28 5.12 -19.25
N GLU A 394 0.74 4.26 -19.39
CA GLU A 394 0.76 2.89 -18.86
C GLU A 394 1.63 2.88 -17.59
N ALA A 395 0.99 2.86 -16.42
CA ALA A 395 1.64 2.94 -15.11
C ALA A 395 1.65 1.58 -14.40
N TYR A 396 2.76 1.26 -13.73
CA TYR A 396 2.99 0.06 -12.93
C TYR A 396 3.46 0.45 -11.53
N PHE A 397 2.87 -0.16 -10.50
CA PHE A 397 3.14 0.17 -9.10
C PHE A 397 3.85 -0.97 -8.38
N CYS A 398 4.88 -0.64 -7.62
CA CYS A 398 5.52 -1.54 -6.69
C CYS A 398 5.96 -0.81 -5.41
N PHE A 399 6.31 -1.57 -4.37
CA PHE A 399 6.90 -1.02 -3.16
C PHE A 399 8.42 -1.05 -3.26
N GLN A 400 9.06 0.02 -2.78
CA GLN A 400 10.52 0.15 -2.85
C GLN A 400 11.23 -0.84 -1.92
N HIS A 401 10.74 -1.02 -0.70
CA HIS A 401 11.37 -1.89 0.31
C HIS A 401 10.50 -3.10 0.67
N ASP A 402 9.18 -2.93 0.77
CA ASP A 402 8.22 -4.00 1.13
C ASP A 402 7.82 -4.85 -0.09
N VAL A 403 8.81 -5.36 -0.80
CA VAL A 403 8.63 -6.19 -2.01
C VAL A 403 7.83 -7.47 -1.77
N LYS A 404 7.74 -7.95 -0.51
CA LYS A 404 6.95 -9.12 -0.12
C LYS A 404 5.53 -8.78 0.32
N ALA A 405 5.14 -7.50 0.26
CA ALA A 405 3.84 -7.02 0.72
C ALA A 405 3.52 -7.50 2.14
N SER A 406 4.50 -7.42 3.04
CA SER A 406 4.39 -7.88 4.43
C SER A 406 3.59 -6.92 5.30
N THR A 407 3.69 -5.62 5.01
CA THR A 407 3.02 -4.53 5.73
C THR A 407 2.06 -3.80 4.80
N TYR A 408 2.48 -3.49 3.58
CA TYR A 408 1.70 -2.74 2.61
C TYR A 408 1.23 -3.62 1.46
N PHE A 409 0.10 -3.26 0.89
CA PHE A 409 -0.30 -3.75 -0.43
C PHE A 409 -1.15 -2.70 -1.14
N LEU A 410 -1.29 -2.83 -2.46
CA LEU A 410 -2.02 -1.88 -3.28
C LEU A 410 -2.83 -2.59 -4.37
N GLU A 411 -3.88 -1.94 -4.86
CA GLU A 411 -4.71 -2.41 -5.96
C GLU A 411 -5.29 -1.21 -6.73
N PRO A 412 -5.19 -1.17 -8.06
CA PRO A 412 -4.53 -2.15 -8.93
C PRO A 412 -2.99 -1.99 -8.95
N VAL A 413 -2.27 -3.03 -9.40
CA VAL A 413 -0.79 -2.99 -9.58
C VAL A 413 -0.36 -2.33 -10.89
N ASN A 414 -1.28 -2.09 -11.81
CA ASN A 414 -1.07 -1.35 -13.04
C ASN A 414 -2.34 -0.60 -13.45
N MET A 415 -2.20 0.44 -14.28
CA MET A 415 -3.32 1.15 -14.89
C MET A 415 -2.94 1.76 -16.24
N THR A 416 -3.95 1.94 -17.09
CA THR A 416 -3.83 2.65 -18.37
C THR A 416 -4.77 3.84 -18.35
N LEU A 417 -4.23 5.05 -18.50
CA LEU A 417 -4.96 6.31 -18.38
C LEU A 417 -4.84 7.12 -19.67
N LYS A 418 -5.97 7.52 -20.24
CA LYS A 418 -6.01 8.51 -21.32
C LYS A 418 -5.66 9.92 -20.81
N PRO A 419 -5.30 10.86 -21.68
CA PRO A 419 -5.08 12.25 -21.28
C PRO A 419 -6.29 12.81 -20.49
N ASN A 420 -6.01 13.42 -19.34
CA ASN A 420 -6.98 13.94 -18.36
C ASN A 420 -7.84 12.88 -17.64
N GLU A 421 -7.56 11.59 -17.83
CA GLU A 421 -8.22 10.52 -17.08
C GLU A 421 -7.63 10.39 -15.68
N LYS A 422 -8.50 10.05 -14.71
CA LYS A 422 -8.10 9.78 -13.33
C LYS A 422 -8.61 8.42 -12.89
N GLN A 423 -7.78 7.70 -12.16
CA GLN A 423 -8.15 6.44 -11.51
C GLN A 423 -7.71 6.43 -10.05
N ILE A 424 -8.39 5.60 -9.25
CA ILE A 424 -8.10 5.43 -7.84
C ILE A 424 -7.13 4.27 -7.66
N LEU A 425 -6.03 4.52 -6.97
CA LEU A 425 -5.13 3.52 -6.42
C LEU A 425 -5.46 3.33 -4.94
N ASN A 426 -5.92 2.15 -4.55
CA ASN A 426 -6.15 1.80 -3.16
C ASN A 426 -4.84 1.31 -2.54
N VAL A 427 -4.50 1.81 -1.37
CA VAL A 427 -3.30 1.45 -0.61
C VAL A 427 -3.73 1.04 0.79
N TRP A 428 -3.21 -0.09 1.25
CA TRP A 428 -3.49 -0.59 2.58
C TRP A 428 -2.21 -0.79 3.40
N ALA A 429 -2.35 -0.71 4.72
CA ALA A 429 -1.30 -0.95 5.69
C ALA A 429 -1.77 -1.89 6.81
N TYR A 430 -1.05 -2.98 7.03
CA TYR A 430 -1.30 -4.02 8.03
C TYR A 430 0.00 -4.37 8.76
N PRO A 431 0.46 -3.52 9.69
CA PRO A 431 1.66 -3.83 10.45
C PRO A 431 1.48 -5.11 11.28
N THR A 432 2.51 -5.94 11.32
CA THR A 432 2.53 -7.20 12.08
C THR A 432 3.25 -7.08 13.42
N ALA A 433 4.10 -6.06 13.58
CA ALA A 433 4.89 -5.80 14.77
C ALA A 433 4.76 -4.34 15.23
N VAL A 434 5.10 -4.08 16.49
CA VAL A 434 5.11 -2.72 17.05
C VAL A 434 6.29 -1.95 16.46
N GLY A 435 6.04 -0.74 15.95
CA GLY A 435 7.10 0.09 15.36
C GLY A 435 6.59 1.04 14.29
N VAL A 436 7.49 1.82 13.72
CA VAL A 436 7.22 2.68 12.57
C VAL A 436 7.69 1.95 11.33
N PHE A 437 6.82 1.85 10.33
CA PHE A 437 7.12 1.27 9.02
C PHE A 437 7.04 2.38 8.01
N GLU A 438 8.07 2.50 7.19
CA GLU A 438 8.16 3.50 6.12
C GLU A 438 8.48 2.79 4.81
N ASP A 439 7.85 3.25 3.73
CA ASP A 439 8.16 2.78 2.39
C ASP A 439 7.78 3.83 1.33
N SER A 440 8.08 3.54 0.07
CA SER A 440 7.65 4.33 -1.07
C SER A 440 6.90 3.45 -2.07
N ILE A 441 5.78 3.94 -2.57
CA ILE A 441 5.15 3.40 -3.77
C ILE A 441 5.89 3.99 -4.96
N VAL A 442 6.51 3.13 -5.75
CA VAL A 442 7.21 3.47 -6.99
C VAL A 442 6.24 3.22 -8.14
N CYS A 443 5.93 4.29 -8.88
CA CYS A 443 5.10 4.27 -10.08
C CYS A 443 6.01 4.41 -11.30
N CYS A 444 6.25 3.30 -11.99
CA CYS A 444 6.99 3.26 -13.24
C CYS A 444 6.02 3.48 -14.39
N ILE A 445 6.31 4.44 -15.27
CA ILE A 445 5.52 4.71 -16.46
C ILE A 445 6.31 4.24 -17.67
N LYS A 446 5.67 3.48 -18.56
CA LYS A 446 6.30 3.04 -19.81
C LYS A 446 6.81 4.24 -20.61
N GLU A 447 8.00 4.12 -21.21
CA GLU A 447 8.66 5.21 -21.96
C GLU A 447 8.96 6.47 -21.13
N ASN A 448 8.98 6.35 -19.81
CA ASN A 448 9.46 7.40 -18.93
C ASN A 448 10.58 6.85 -18.02
N PRO A 449 11.82 7.34 -18.13
CA PRO A 449 12.93 6.89 -17.29
C PRO A 449 12.82 7.38 -15.83
N GLU A 450 11.95 8.35 -15.54
CA GLU A 450 11.81 8.96 -14.22
C GLU A 450 10.54 8.49 -13.49
N PRO A 451 10.67 7.56 -12.52
CA PRO A 451 9.51 7.07 -11.78
C PRO A 451 8.90 8.15 -10.88
N ALA A 452 7.58 8.09 -10.70
CA ALA A 452 6.90 8.86 -9.66
C ALA A 452 6.99 8.11 -8.32
N ILE A 453 7.28 8.82 -7.23
CA ILE A 453 7.50 8.23 -5.90
C ILE A 453 6.50 8.83 -4.91
N PHE A 454 5.74 7.97 -4.23
CA PHE A 454 4.81 8.37 -3.18
C PHE A 454 5.24 7.75 -1.85
N LYS A 455 5.83 8.54 -0.97
CA LYS A 455 6.31 8.06 0.34
C LYS A 455 5.14 7.85 1.31
N ILE A 456 5.13 6.73 2.00
CA ILE A 456 4.09 6.31 2.94
C ILE A 456 4.70 5.85 4.27
N CYS A 457 3.93 5.96 5.34
CA CYS A 457 4.33 5.50 6.67
C CYS A 457 3.10 5.07 7.48
N CYS A 458 3.26 4.01 8.29
CA CYS A 458 2.30 3.63 9.31
C CYS A 458 3.02 3.29 10.63
N GLN A 459 2.29 3.33 11.74
CA GLN A 459 2.81 2.94 13.04
C GLN A 459 2.03 1.72 13.55
N GLY A 460 2.71 0.58 13.68
CA GLY A 460 2.14 -0.59 14.34
C GLY A 460 2.07 -0.40 15.86
N ILE A 461 0.88 -0.58 16.42
CA ILE A 461 0.58 -0.48 17.85
C ILE A 461 -0.05 -1.78 18.35
N ARG A 462 0.47 -2.29 19.47
CA ARG A 462 -0.19 -3.32 20.28
C ARG A 462 -0.81 -2.64 21.51
N PRO A 463 -2.08 -2.89 21.84
CA PRO A 463 -2.71 -2.36 23.07
C PRO A 463 -1.89 -2.71 24.30
N GLU A 464 -1.67 -1.73 25.16
CA GLU A 464 -0.83 -1.86 26.35
C GLU A 464 -1.29 -0.88 27.43
N ILE A 465 -1.30 -1.34 28.68
CA ILE A 465 -1.56 -0.48 29.85
C ILE A 465 -0.45 -0.62 30.89
N GLU A 466 -0.17 0.48 31.58
CA GLU A 466 0.55 0.48 32.84
C GLU A 466 -0.44 0.42 34.00
N VAL A 467 -0.08 -0.32 35.06
CA VAL A 467 -0.92 -0.51 36.24
C VAL A 467 -0.14 -0.19 37.51
N GLU A 468 -0.68 0.71 38.34
CA GLU A 468 -0.05 1.14 39.59
C GLU A 468 -1.10 1.38 40.70
N PRO A 469 -0.92 0.86 41.92
CA PRO A 469 0.13 -0.07 42.36
C PRO A 469 -0.17 -1.53 41.96
N ARG A 470 0.86 -2.36 41.73
CA ARG A 470 0.68 -3.80 41.39
C ARG A 470 0.21 -4.68 42.56
N GLN A 471 0.03 -4.08 43.73
CA GLN A 471 -0.48 -4.74 44.92
C GLN A 471 -1.38 -3.80 45.72
N LEU A 472 -2.45 -4.34 46.27
CA LEU A 472 -3.36 -3.64 47.17
C LEU A 472 -3.32 -4.30 48.53
N HIS A 473 -3.07 -3.50 49.56
CA HIS A 473 -3.05 -3.93 50.96
C HIS A 473 -4.24 -3.31 51.67
N PHE A 474 -5.26 -4.13 51.89
CA PHE A 474 -6.29 -3.87 52.88
C PHE A 474 -5.73 -4.43 54.18
N ASP A 475 -5.44 -3.55 55.14
CA ASP A 475 -4.86 -3.99 56.40
C ASP A 475 -5.95 -4.74 57.21
N ARG A 476 -5.91 -4.61 58.53
CA ARG A 476 -6.87 -5.27 59.42
C ARG A 476 -8.16 -4.48 59.44
N LEU A 477 -9.22 -5.06 58.90
CA LEU A 477 -10.54 -4.43 58.84
C LEU A 477 -11.53 -5.15 59.77
N LEU A 478 -12.13 -4.39 60.69
CA LEU A 478 -13.22 -4.90 61.52
C LEU A 478 -14.42 -5.29 60.63
N LEU A 479 -15.11 -6.38 60.98
CA LEU A 479 -16.30 -6.84 60.23
C LEU A 479 -17.32 -5.71 59.99
N HIS A 480 -18.00 -5.80 58.85
CA HIS A 480 -19.02 -4.86 58.35
C HIS A 480 -18.53 -3.45 58.01
N ARG A 481 -17.29 -3.08 58.35
CA ARG A 481 -16.67 -1.86 57.83
C ARG A 481 -16.28 -2.05 56.38
N LYS A 482 -16.28 -0.95 55.63
CA LYS A 482 -15.89 -0.91 54.23
C LYS A 482 -14.60 -0.11 54.09
N GLU A 483 -13.60 -0.70 53.43
CA GLU A 483 -12.39 -0.01 52.99
C GLU A 483 -12.32 -0.02 51.46
N SER A 484 -11.74 1.03 50.87
CA SER A 484 -11.59 1.16 49.41
C SER A 484 -10.16 1.54 49.07
N LYS A 485 -9.57 0.87 48.09
CA LYS A 485 -8.25 1.21 47.54
C LYS A 485 -8.38 1.44 46.03
N SER A 486 -7.50 2.28 45.50
CA SER A 486 -7.50 2.63 44.08
C SER A 486 -6.34 1.98 43.34
N LEU A 487 -6.63 1.49 42.14
CA LEU A 487 -5.69 1.01 41.15
C LEU A 487 -5.75 1.92 39.92
N VAL A 488 -4.63 2.51 39.55
CA VAL A 488 -4.53 3.40 38.39
C VAL A 488 -4.15 2.57 37.16
N LEU A 489 -4.99 2.60 36.15
CA LEU A 489 -4.75 2.01 34.84
C LEU A 489 -4.42 3.15 33.86
N ARG A 490 -3.28 3.08 33.18
CA ARG A 490 -2.85 4.11 32.22
C ARG A 490 -2.65 3.49 30.84
N ASN A 491 -3.37 3.98 29.83
CA ASN A 491 -3.14 3.61 28.45
C ASN A 491 -1.91 4.35 27.91
N VAL A 492 -0.82 3.63 27.69
CA VAL A 492 0.43 4.21 27.17
C VAL A 492 0.47 4.27 25.64
N THR A 493 -0.54 3.77 24.95
CA THR A 493 -0.55 3.65 23.49
C THR A 493 -1.25 4.82 22.80
N SER A 494 -1.12 4.87 21.47
CA SER A 494 -1.81 5.85 20.61
C SER A 494 -3.14 5.33 20.05
N LEU A 495 -3.61 4.17 20.53
CA LEU A 495 -4.91 3.58 20.18
C LEU A 495 -5.78 3.45 21.44
N PRO A 496 -7.12 3.40 21.29
CA PRO A 496 -8.00 3.03 22.39
C PRO A 496 -7.72 1.59 22.84
N VAL A 497 -7.77 1.35 24.15
CA VAL A 497 -7.48 0.06 24.77
C VAL A 497 -8.67 -0.38 25.60
N ALA A 498 -9.14 -1.61 25.39
CA ALA A 498 -10.13 -2.22 26.26
C ALA A 498 -9.44 -3.01 27.37
N TRP A 499 -10.07 -3.06 28.54
CA TRP A 499 -9.61 -3.84 29.67
C TRP A 499 -10.79 -4.50 30.37
N ARG A 500 -10.55 -5.65 31.00
CA ARG A 500 -11.51 -6.32 31.87
C ARG A 500 -10.83 -7.05 33.01
N ILE A 501 -11.53 -7.19 34.11
CA ILE A 501 -11.07 -7.94 35.28
C ILE A 501 -11.57 -9.38 35.13
N SER A 502 -10.66 -10.33 35.25
CA SER A 502 -10.98 -11.76 35.42
C SER A 502 -10.50 -12.23 36.80
N SER A 503 -11.07 -13.34 37.28
CA SER A 503 -10.69 -13.94 38.56
C SER A 503 -10.99 -13.09 39.80
N LEU A 504 -11.99 -12.20 39.76
CA LEU A 504 -12.45 -11.47 40.95
C LEU A 504 -13.10 -12.42 41.97
N GLU A 505 -13.82 -13.41 41.46
CA GLU A 505 -14.47 -14.49 42.21
C GLU A 505 -13.50 -15.25 43.12
N HIS A 506 -12.20 -15.26 42.82
CA HIS A 506 -11.20 -15.89 43.67
C HIS A 506 -11.04 -15.18 45.01
N LEU A 507 -11.33 -13.88 45.11
CA LEU A 507 -11.24 -13.13 46.36
C LEU A 507 -12.39 -13.42 47.34
N GLY A 508 -13.55 -13.85 46.82
CA GLY A 508 -14.79 -14.04 47.58
C GLY A 508 -15.78 -12.87 47.45
N GLU A 509 -16.98 -13.04 48.01
CA GLU A 509 -18.11 -12.11 47.86
C GLU A 509 -17.92 -10.77 48.62
N ASP A 510 -16.99 -10.72 49.57
CA ASP A 510 -16.68 -9.51 50.35
C ASP A 510 -15.93 -8.44 49.52
N PHE A 511 -15.52 -8.77 48.28
CA PHE A 511 -14.85 -7.85 47.36
C PHE A 511 -15.77 -7.39 46.24
N THR A 512 -15.77 -6.08 45.98
CA THR A 512 -16.45 -5.48 44.83
C THR A 512 -15.53 -4.46 44.15
N VAL A 513 -15.80 -4.15 42.88
CA VAL A 513 -15.03 -3.16 42.11
C VAL A 513 -15.96 -2.12 41.50
N SER A 514 -15.46 -0.90 41.27
CA SER A 514 -16.28 0.15 40.64
C SER A 514 -16.68 -0.17 39.21
N MET A 515 -15.87 -0.95 38.49
CA MET A 515 -16.10 -1.32 37.09
C MET A 515 -15.38 -2.62 36.75
N MET A 516 -16.08 -3.57 36.12
CA MET A 516 -15.53 -4.88 35.73
C MET A 516 -14.77 -4.85 34.39
N GLN A 517 -15.14 -3.93 33.50
CA GLN A 517 -14.52 -3.77 32.18
C GLN A 517 -14.75 -2.34 31.67
N GLY A 518 -13.87 -1.86 30.80
CA GLY A 518 -14.00 -0.56 30.18
C GLY A 518 -13.06 -0.35 29.01
N THR A 519 -13.17 0.82 28.36
CA THR A 519 -12.29 1.24 27.27
C THR A 519 -11.65 2.57 27.63
N MET A 520 -10.33 2.67 27.47
CA MET A 520 -9.55 3.88 27.70
C MET A 520 -9.13 4.50 26.37
N LEU A 521 -9.32 5.81 26.25
CA LEU A 521 -8.83 6.57 25.10
C LEU A 521 -7.29 6.57 25.05
N PRO A 522 -6.68 6.86 23.88
CA PRO A 522 -5.24 7.01 23.75
C PRO A 522 -4.68 7.94 24.82
N LYS A 523 -3.59 7.54 25.48
CA LYS A 523 -2.94 8.32 26.56
C LYS A 523 -3.84 8.63 27.77
N GLY A 524 -4.99 7.95 27.90
CA GLY A 524 -5.93 8.12 29.00
C GLY A 524 -5.52 7.37 30.27
N GLU A 525 -6.12 7.76 31.39
CA GLU A 525 -5.92 7.16 32.71
C GLU A 525 -7.28 6.89 33.37
N PHE A 526 -7.40 5.80 34.12
CA PHE A 526 -8.61 5.41 34.84
C PHE A 526 -8.28 4.88 36.24
N GLY A 527 -8.91 5.45 37.27
CA GLY A 527 -8.80 5.00 38.65
C GLY A 527 -9.87 3.96 38.98
N LEU A 528 -9.51 2.68 38.93
CA LEU A 528 -10.36 1.58 39.39
C LEU A 528 -10.41 1.58 40.92
N GLN A 529 -11.61 1.50 41.50
CA GLN A 529 -11.78 1.34 42.95
C GLN A 529 -12.06 -0.12 43.28
N VAL A 530 -11.30 -0.68 44.21
CA VAL A 530 -11.52 -2.01 44.78
C VAL A 530 -12.00 -1.82 46.22
N HIS A 531 -13.13 -2.42 46.54
CA HIS A 531 -13.80 -2.31 47.83
C HIS A 531 -13.74 -3.64 48.57
N PHE A 532 -13.44 -3.59 49.86
CA PHE A 532 -13.47 -4.74 50.76
C PHE A 532 -14.44 -4.44 51.91
N GLN A 533 -15.45 -5.30 52.08
CA GLN A 533 -16.42 -5.23 53.17
C GLN A 533 -16.69 -6.64 53.74
N PRO A 534 -15.85 -7.11 54.68
CA PRO A 534 -15.91 -8.47 55.18
C PRO A 534 -17.11 -8.72 56.11
N SER A 535 -17.77 -9.86 55.90
CA SER A 535 -18.83 -10.37 56.78
C SER A 535 -18.34 -11.40 57.81
N LYS A 536 -17.15 -11.97 57.59
CA LYS A 536 -16.52 -12.98 58.46
C LYS A 536 -15.03 -12.73 58.59
N PRO A 537 -14.36 -13.25 59.65
CA PRO A 537 -12.90 -13.16 59.78
C PRO A 537 -12.20 -13.96 58.68
N VAL A 538 -11.37 -13.30 57.87
CA VAL A 538 -10.63 -13.90 56.75
C VAL A 538 -9.21 -13.34 56.66
N ASN A 539 -8.29 -14.12 56.09
CA ASN A 539 -6.96 -13.67 55.71
C ASN A 539 -6.71 -14.07 54.25
N ILE A 540 -6.61 -13.09 53.37
CA ILE A 540 -6.58 -13.25 51.92
C ILE A 540 -5.22 -12.78 51.40
N LYS A 541 -4.59 -13.64 50.61
CA LYS A 541 -3.42 -13.35 49.79
C LYS A 541 -3.64 -14.00 48.42
N LYS A 542 -4.33 -13.28 47.54
CA LYS A 542 -4.77 -13.77 46.22
C LYS A 542 -4.55 -12.71 45.15
N ALA A 543 -4.72 -13.05 43.88
CA ALA A 543 -4.55 -12.12 42.78
C ALA A 543 -5.82 -12.00 41.94
N ILE A 544 -6.08 -10.80 41.42
CA ILE A 544 -6.99 -10.59 40.28
C ILE A 544 -6.17 -10.37 39.01
N ARG A 545 -6.80 -10.62 37.85
CA ARG A 545 -6.18 -10.43 36.55
C ARG A 545 -6.85 -9.29 35.82
N ILE A 546 -6.04 -8.42 35.22
CA ILE A 546 -6.51 -7.39 34.29
C ILE A 546 -6.08 -7.83 32.90
N GLU A 547 -7.04 -8.23 32.09
CA GLU A 547 -6.86 -8.60 30.70
C GLU A 547 -7.02 -7.36 29.82
N VAL A 548 -6.05 -7.15 28.94
CA VAL A 548 -5.97 -6.00 28.03
C VAL A 548 -6.24 -6.48 26.62
N LEU A 549 -7.09 -5.75 25.91
CA LEU A 549 -7.56 -6.07 24.56
C LEU A 549 -7.56 -4.80 23.70
N ASP A 550 -7.68 -4.95 22.39
CA ASP A 550 -8.06 -3.84 21.53
C ASP A 550 -9.54 -3.48 21.73
N ALA A 551 -9.93 -2.24 21.44
CA ALA A 551 -11.29 -1.73 21.71
C ALA A 551 -12.41 -2.52 21.00
N GLU A 552 -12.09 -3.17 19.89
CA GLU A 552 -13.01 -3.95 19.07
C GLU A 552 -12.88 -5.47 19.32
N ASN A 553 -11.96 -5.88 20.19
CA ASN A 553 -11.63 -7.27 20.50
C ASN A 553 -11.34 -8.12 19.23
N LEU A 554 -10.58 -7.55 18.29
CA LEU A 554 -10.19 -8.19 17.04
C LEU A 554 -9.06 -9.21 17.22
N VAL A 555 -8.08 -8.90 18.08
CA VAL A 555 -6.87 -9.73 18.28
C VAL A 555 -7.00 -10.58 19.56
N GLY A 556 -7.97 -10.25 20.41
CA GLY A 556 -8.17 -10.91 21.70
C GLY A 556 -7.31 -10.29 22.80
N VAL A 557 -7.01 -11.09 23.83
CA VAL A 557 -6.20 -10.65 24.98
C VAL A 557 -4.73 -10.58 24.59
N VAL A 558 -4.14 -9.39 24.70
CA VAL A 558 -2.75 -9.11 24.30
C VAL A 558 -1.80 -8.89 25.48
N GLN A 559 -2.33 -8.57 26.67
CA GLN A 559 -1.58 -8.41 27.91
C GLN A 559 -2.45 -8.85 29.09
N ILE A 560 -1.82 -9.45 30.12
CA ILE A 560 -2.47 -9.83 31.38
C ILE A 560 -1.60 -9.32 32.53
N GLU A 561 -2.17 -8.45 33.37
CA GLU A 561 -1.54 -7.96 34.60
C GLU A 561 -2.12 -8.67 35.82
N ASN A 562 -1.25 -9.18 36.70
CA ASN A 562 -1.66 -9.84 37.95
C ASN A 562 -1.52 -8.85 39.11
N ILE A 563 -2.63 -8.51 39.77
CA ILE A 563 -2.66 -7.58 40.90
C ILE A 563 -2.84 -8.35 42.19
N LEU A 564 -1.83 -8.31 43.07
CA LEU A 564 -1.86 -9.00 44.35
C LEU A 564 -2.73 -8.24 45.35
N ILE A 565 -3.62 -8.94 46.03
CA ILE A 565 -4.51 -8.38 47.05
C ILE A 565 -4.24 -9.10 48.37
N PHE A 566 -3.89 -8.29 49.36
CA PHE A 566 -3.72 -8.68 50.74
C PHE A 566 -4.86 -8.07 51.54
N ALA A 567 -5.57 -8.89 52.30
CA ALA A 567 -6.65 -8.44 53.16
C ALA A 567 -6.77 -9.27 54.43
N GLU A 568 -6.95 -8.62 55.58
CA GLU A 568 -7.29 -9.30 56.82
C GLU A 568 -8.55 -8.70 57.43
N SER A 569 -9.48 -9.55 57.87
CA SER A 569 -10.62 -9.12 58.65
C SER A 569 -10.71 -9.87 59.97
N TYR A 570 -11.28 -9.20 60.98
CA TYR A 570 -11.38 -9.76 62.32
C TYR A 570 -12.66 -9.32 63.00
N ASP A 571 -13.08 -10.12 63.98
CA ASP A 571 -14.22 -9.86 64.85
C ASP A 571 -13.75 -9.42 66.26
N ILE A 572 -14.58 -8.67 66.97
CA ILE A 572 -14.36 -8.28 68.36
C ILE A 572 -15.05 -9.31 69.26
N ALA A 573 -14.27 -10.18 69.88
CA ALA A 573 -14.75 -11.12 70.87
C ALA A 573 -14.58 -10.55 72.29
N LEU A 574 -15.41 -9.57 72.65
CA LEU A 574 -15.44 -9.02 74.01
C LEU A 574 -16.40 -9.82 74.90
N ASP A 575 -15.87 -10.39 75.97
CA ASP A 575 -16.64 -11.10 76.98
C ASP A 575 -16.82 -10.21 78.21
N ILE A 576 -18.07 -9.91 78.56
CA ILE A 576 -18.44 -9.06 79.70
C ILE A 576 -19.03 -9.96 80.78
N THR A 577 -18.33 -10.08 81.90
CA THR A 577 -18.80 -10.86 83.05
C THR A 577 -19.29 -9.93 84.16
N PHE A 578 -20.56 -10.11 84.56
CA PHE A 578 -21.20 -9.40 85.67
C PHE A 578 -21.08 -10.17 87.00
N PRO A 579 -21.18 -9.50 88.15
CA PRO A 579 -21.24 -10.16 89.46
C PRO A 579 -22.35 -11.22 89.55
N LYS A 580 -22.16 -12.24 90.42
CA LYS A 580 -23.16 -13.30 90.60
C LYS A 580 -24.44 -12.71 91.21
N GLY A 581 -25.59 -13.00 90.60
CA GLY A 581 -26.91 -12.56 91.08
C GLY A 581 -27.46 -11.31 90.37
N THR A 582 -26.71 -10.71 89.46
CA THR A 582 -27.20 -9.60 88.63
C THR A 582 -27.53 -10.10 87.22
N GLU A 583 -28.76 -9.91 86.75
CA GLU A 583 -29.22 -10.37 85.42
C GLU A 583 -28.65 -9.50 84.28
N GLY A 584 -27.36 -9.66 83.99
CA GLY A 584 -26.72 -8.98 82.85
C GLY A 584 -26.52 -7.47 83.01
N GLY A 585 -26.46 -6.98 84.25
CA GLY A 585 -26.25 -5.57 84.57
C GLY A 585 -25.50 -5.37 85.88
N LEU A 586 -25.23 -4.12 86.23
CA LEU A 586 -24.73 -3.76 87.56
C LEU A 586 -25.90 -3.24 88.41
N ASP A 587 -26.28 -4.01 89.43
CA ASP A 587 -27.26 -3.57 90.43
C ASP A 587 -26.52 -3.04 91.68
N PHE A 588 -26.77 -1.77 91.99
CA PHE A 588 -26.19 -1.10 93.16
C PHE A 588 -27.13 -1.10 94.37
N GLY A 589 -28.36 -1.61 94.22
CA GLY A 589 -29.37 -1.64 95.27
C GLY A 589 -29.90 -0.25 95.67
N THR A 590 -30.53 -0.17 96.84
CA THR A 590 -31.00 1.11 97.41
C THR A 590 -29.85 1.77 98.18
N LEU A 591 -29.44 2.96 97.75
CA LEU A 591 -28.36 3.74 98.36
C LEU A 591 -28.92 4.95 99.11
N ARG A 592 -28.31 5.31 100.25
CA ARG A 592 -28.59 6.57 100.93
C ARG A 592 -27.94 7.74 100.20
N VAL A 593 -28.49 8.94 100.39
CA VAL A 593 -27.93 10.18 99.85
C VAL A 593 -26.49 10.33 100.39
N LEU A 594 -25.50 10.48 99.48
CA LEU A 594 -24.05 10.53 99.72
C LEU A 594 -23.34 9.19 100.01
N GLU A 595 -23.99 8.04 99.81
CA GLU A 595 -23.36 6.72 99.91
C GLU A 595 -22.62 6.33 98.61
N GLU A 596 -21.34 5.96 98.71
CA GLU A 596 -20.51 5.50 97.58
C GLU A 596 -20.42 3.96 97.60
N VAL A 597 -20.90 3.31 96.53
CA VAL A 597 -20.80 1.86 96.35
C VAL A 597 -20.11 1.54 95.02
N LYS A 598 -19.17 0.60 95.04
CA LYS A 598 -18.41 0.15 93.87
C LYS A 598 -18.80 -1.28 93.51
N GLN A 599 -19.24 -1.49 92.28
CA GLN A 599 -19.49 -2.81 91.71
C GLN A 599 -18.48 -3.06 90.58
N PRO A 600 -17.62 -4.10 90.67
CA PRO A 600 -16.68 -4.42 89.61
C PRO A 600 -17.36 -5.20 88.48
N LEU A 601 -17.05 -4.87 87.23
CA LEU A 601 -17.33 -5.71 86.06
C LEU A 601 -16.00 -6.18 85.45
N GLN A 602 -16.00 -7.34 84.80
CA GLN A 602 -14.80 -7.84 84.12
C GLN A 602 -15.00 -7.80 82.60
N LEU A 603 -14.09 -7.10 81.91
CA LEU A 603 -13.98 -7.09 80.46
C LEU A 603 -12.82 -7.99 80.06
N LYS A 604 -13.10 -9.07 79.32
CA LYS A 604 -12.09 -10.00 78.82
C LYS A 604 -12.10 -9.98 77.30
N ASN A 605 -11.02 -9.48 76.69
CA ASN A 605 -10.81 -9.62 75.26
C ASN A 605 -10.42 -11.07 74.93
N ARG A 606 -11.29 -11.78 74.21
CA ARG A 606 -11.02 -13.12 73.68
C ARG A 606 -10.61 -13.07 72.19
N GLY A 607 -10.54 -11.88 71.61
CA GLY A 607 -10.16 -11.64 70.21
C GLY A 607 -8.65 -11.62 69.99
N LYS A 608 -8.24 -11.64 68.71
CA LYS A 608 -6.83 -11.63 68.28
C LYS A 608 -6.16 -10.25 68.43
N TYR A 609 -6.97 -9.19 68.46
CA TYR A 609 -6.50 -7.79 68.39
C TYR A 609 -6.94 -7.00 69.61
N GLU A 610 -6.16 -5.98 69.97
CA GLU A 610 -6.47 -5.07 71.08
C GLU A 610 -7.80 -4.34 70.84
N ILE A 611 -8.56 -4.16 71.92
CA ILE A 611 -9.80 -3.39 71.94
C ILE A 611 -9.47 -2.07 72.63
N ILE A 612 -9.49 -0.98 71.87
CA ILE A 612 -9.37 0.39 72.39
C ILE A 612 -10.79 0.94 72.50
N PHE A 613 -11.16 1.38 73.70
CA PHE A 613 -12.48 1.92 74.01
C PHE A 613 -12.60 3.40 73.67
#